data_AF-A0A090M9H2-F1
#
_entry.id   AF-A0A090M9H2-F1
#
_cell.length_a   1.000
_cell.length_b   1.000
_cell.length_c   1.000
_cell.angle_alpha   90.00
_cell.angle_beta   90.00
_cell.angle_gamma   90.00
#
_symmetry.space_group_name_H-M   'P 1'
#
loop_
_entity.id
_entity.type
_entity.pdbx_description
1 polymer ?
#
loop_
_entity_poly.entity_id
_entity_poly.type
_entity_poly.pdbx_seq_one_letter_code
_entity_poly.pdbx_strand_id
1 'polypeptide(L)'
;MCATHASDGTWRFGAEACEPGAWALASAGCDDGATRRAFGWGTAARGRKKGSAPMDWVVRSDVGEICGFGPLRSTTESERVRRLIRGRRVAFVGDSVARGAYAAFVRATSEPWGDVSLKTDDGEKHRDWTHNLVADGRATFTWAPYAENAAAALDSSGLSADLIVVSSALWHILHDDSVSTYRNQMKILGERVREIANARPDVVFVWLDAPHVVASKLVAEDKRRKFTKDNLAKYAAIQNDQKSTKLVQPAGAFVRARLTGITEACGDACSVDGVHSVEVVYDVVAQIVLNLCRARWR
;
A
#
# COMPACT_ATOMS: atom_id res chain seq x y z
N MET A 1 11.90 -22.83 -1.02
CA MET A 1 12.80 -21.64 -0.94
C MET A 1 12.21 -20.40 -1.65
N CYS A 2 10.89 -20.34 -1.89
CA CYS A 2 10.29 -19.36 -2.80
C CYS A 2 9.79 -18.08 -2.11
N ALA A 3 9.64 -18.10 -0.78
CA ALA A 3 9.05 -17.00 -0.04
C ALA A 3 10.08 -16.16 0.74
N THR A 4 11.38 -16.46 0.62
CA THR A 4 12.46 -15.61 1.16
C THR A 4 13.01 -14.68 0.08
N HIS A 5 13.04 -15.10 -1.19
CA HIS A 5 13.64 -14.30 -2.27
C HIS A 5 12.72 -13.24 -2.88
N ALA A 6 11.40 -13.44 -2.86
CA ALA A 6 10.44 -12.39 -3.24
C ALA A 6 10.33 -11.23 -2.23
N SER A 7 10.85 -11.43 -1.01
CA SER A 7 10.81 -10.45 0.09
C SER A 7 12.17 -9.83 0.42
N ASP A 8 13.28 -10.46 -0.01
CA ASP A 8 14.64 -10.03 0.36
C ASP A 8 15.46 -9.48 -0.84
N GLY A 9 14.79 -8.96 -1.86
CA GLY A 9 15.45 -8.20 -2.94
C GLY A 9 16.32 -9.04 -3.89
N THR A 10 16.06 -10.35 -4.02
CA THR A 10 16.66 -11.19 -5.08
C THR A 10 15.57 -11.82 -5.94
N TRP A 11 15.30 -11.17 -7.07
CA TRP A 11 14.17 -11.47 -7.95
C TRP A 11 14.54 -12.49 -9.03
N ARG A 12 13.63 -13.44 -9.34
CA ARG A 12 13.71 -14.27 -10.55
C ARG A 12 13.08 -13.52 -11.72
N PHE A 13 13.70 -13.62 -12.90
CA PHE A 13 13.30 -12.92 -14.13
C PHE A 13 12.75 -13.92 -15.17
N GLY A 14 11.88 -13.45 -16.06
CA GLY A 14 11.42 -14.22 -17.23
C GLY A 14 10.17 -15.09 -17.00
N ALA A 15 9.95 -16.05 -17.91
CA ALA A 15 8.79 -16.94 -17.97
C ALA A 15 8.63 -17.83 -16.71
N GLU A 16 9.74 -18.11 -16.03
CA GLU A 16 9.76 -18.87 -14.77
C GLU A 16 9.07 -18.16 -13.60
N ALA A 17 8.85 -16.84 -13.69
CA ALA A 17 8.10 -16.09 -12.68
C ALA A 17 6.58 -16.33 -12.76
N CYS A 18 6.11 -17.00 -13.83
CA CYS A 18 4.70 -17.05 -14.23
C CYS A 18 4.26 -18.46 -14.71
N GLU A 19 4.91 -19.53 -14.28
CA GLU A 19 4.43 -20.91 -14.54
C GLU A 19 3.00 -21.12 -13.99
N PRO A 20 2.15 -21.90 -14.67
CA PRO A 20 0.69 -21.78 -14.55
C PRO A 20 0.17 -22.34 -13.23
N GLY A 21 -0.51 -21.50 -12.44
CA GLY A 21 -1.23 -21.96 -11.26
C GLY A 21 -1.71 -20.85 -10.33
N ALA A 22 -2.93 -20.39 -10.58
CA ALA A 22 -3.81 -19.73 -9.61
C ALA A 22 -3.29 -18.42 -8.96
N TRP A 23 -4.24 -17.76 -8.33
CA TRP A 23 -3.99 -16.79 -7.28
C TRP A 23 -2.89 -17.26 -6.33
N ALA A 24 -1.76 -16.55 -6.33
CA ALA A 24 -0.66 -16.88 -5.45
C ALA A 24 -0.57 -15.84 -4.33
N LEU A 25 -1.35 -16.03 -3.26
CA LEU A 25 -0.80 -15.84 -1.91
C LEU A 25 0.34 -16.86 -1.72
N ALA A 26 1.42 -16.80 -2.51
CA ALA A 26 2.37 -17.89 -2.86
C ALA A 26 2.44 -19.12 -1.91
N SER A 27 1.40 -19.94 -1.88
CA SER A 27 1.38 -21.20 -1.14
C SER A 27 0.70 -22.30 -1.95
N ALA A 28 0.61 -22.14 -3.27
CA ALA A 28 0.28 -23.25 -4.17
C ALA A 28 1.45 -24.22 -4.41
N GLY A 29 2.57 -24.10 -3.67
CA GLY A 29 3.72 -25.01 -3.83
C GLY A 29 4.80 -24.88 -2.76
N CYS A 30 4.44 -24.76 -1.48
CA CYS A 30 5.44 -24.76 -0.39
C CYS A 30 5.11 -25.72 0.77
N ASP A 31 4.10 -26.57 0.64
CA ASP A 31 3.80 -27.62 1.63
C ASP A 31 4.40 -28.96 1.17
N ASP A 32 5.72 -28.97 1.06
CA ASP A 32 6.51 -30.17 0.79
C ASP A 32 7.83 -30.06 1.57
N GLY A 33 7.72 -30.25 2.89
CA GLY A 33 8.62 -31.09 3.67
C GLY A 33 10.11 -30.75 3.80
N ALA A 34 10.63 -29.65 3.26
CA ALA A 34 12.08 -29.42 3.22
C ALA A 34 12.59 -28.33 4.18
N THR A 35 13.06 -28.80 5.34
CA THR A 35 14.13 -28.24 6.20
C THR A 35 13.92 -26.87 6.87
N ARG A 36 13.71 -26.95 8.19
CA ARG A 36 13.93 -25.89 9.18
C ARG A 36 15.42 -25.48 9.19
N ARG A 37 15.72 -24.20 8.94
CA ARG A 37 16.91 -23.54 9.52
C ARG A 37 16.51 -22.15 9.99
N ALA A 38 16.54 -21.98 11.31
CA ALA A 38 16.47 -20.68 11.97
C ALA A 38 17.72 -19.87 11.58
N PHE A 39 17.55 -18.64 11.13
CA PHE A 39 18.64 -17.66 11.09
C PHE A 39 18.25 -16.47 11.94
N GLY A 40 19.02 -16.31 13.02
CA GLY A 40 18.87 -15.27 14.02
C GLY A 40 19.20 -13.89 13.48
N TRP A 41 18.61 -12.89 14.13
CA TRP A 41 18.88 -11.48 13.96
C TRP A 41 20.22 -11.15 14.63
N GLY A 42 21.23 -10.70 13.86
CA GLY A 42 22.50 -10.26 14.46
C GLY A 42 23.67 -10.06 13.49
N THR A 43 24.03 -8.79 13.31
CA THR A 43 25.34 -8.20 13.01
C THR A 43 26.20 -8.64 11.80
N ALA A 44 26.48 -7.63 10.98
CA ALA A 44 27.71 -7.36 10.21
C ALA A 44 28.15 -8.34 9.10
N ALA A 45 27.88 -7.93 7.86
CA ALA A 45 28.75 -8.23 6.73
C ALA A 45 29.11 -6.93 6.00
N ARG A 46 30.41 -6.64 5.97
CA ARG A 46 31.04 -5.49 5.30
C ARG A 46 30.85 -5.59 3.78
N GLY A 47 30.71 -4.44 3.12
CA GLY A 47 31.20 -4.26 1.75
C GLY A 47 30.17 -4.33 0.61
N ARG A 48 29.10 -3.53 0.66
CA ARG A 48 28.46 -2.98 -0.55
C ARG A 48 27.71 -1.71 -0.13
N LYS A 49 27.96 -0.57 -0.78
CA LYS A 49 27.17 0.65 -0.53
C LYS A 49 25.70 0.28 -0.77
N LYS A 50 24.90 0.13 0.30
CA LYS A 50 23.45 0.02 0.21
C LYS A 50 22.98 1.20 -0.63
N GLY A 51 22.37 0.93 -1.78
CA GLY A 51 21.90 1.97 -2.68
C GLY A 51 21.01 2.96 -1.94
N SER A 52 21.21 4.24 -2.17
CA SER A 52 20.42 5.34 -1.61
C SER A 52 19.05 5.50 -2.29
N ALA A 53 18.59 4.49 -3.03
CA ALA A 53 17.35 4.54 -3.79
C ALA A 53 16.18 4.02 -2.93
N PRO A 54 14.99 4.64 -3.03
CA PRO A 54 13.77 4.11 -2.42
C PRO A 54 13.49 2.65 -2.80
N MET A 55 13.03 1.85 -1.84
CA MET A 55 12.56 0.48 -2.08
C MET A 55 11.09 0.48 -2.52
N ASP A 56 10.86 -0.10 -3.69
CA ASP A 56 9.55 -0.15 -4.34
C ASP A 56 9.09 -1.59 -4.54
N TRP A 57 7.81 -1.82 -4.30
CA TRP A 57 7.08 -2.93 -4.88
C TRP A 57 6.48 -2.46 -6.22
N VAL A 58 6.84 -3.12 -7.32
CA VAL A 58 6.49 -2.72 -8.70
C VAL A 58 5.80 -3.88 -9.42
N VAL A 59 4.66 -3.61 -10.07
CA VAL A 59 4.01 -4.55 -10.99
C VAL A 59 4.82 -4.61 -12.29
N ARG A 60 5.15 -5.82 -12.80
CA ARG A 60 5.74 -5.95 -14.13
C ARG A 60 4.72 -5.52 -15.19
N SER A 61 5.19 -4.95 -16.31
CA SER A 61 4.31 -4.49 -17.39
C SER A 61 3.45 -5.59 -18.02
N ASP A 62 3.89 -6.85 -17.94
CA ASP A 62 3.19 -8.03 -18.47
C ASP A 62 2.28 -8.73 -17.45
N VAL A 63 2.38 -8.39 -16.16
CA VAL A 63 1.58 -9.01 -15.09
C VAL A 63 0.08 -8.69 -15.25
N GLY A 64 -0.27 -7.57 -15.88
CA GLY A 64 -1.65 -7.26 -16.24
C GLY A 64 -2.25 -8.24 -17.26
N GLU A 65 -1.45 -8.68 -18.23
CA GLU A 65 -1.84 -9.66 -19.26
C GLU A 65 -1.73 -11.11 -18.75
N ILE A 66 -0.74 -11.39 -17.90
CA ILE A 66 -0.40 -12.74 -17.44
C ILE A 66 -1.21 -13.18 -16.22
N CYS A 67 -1.46 -12.29 -15.25
CA CYS A 67 -2.03 -12.67 -13.95
C CYS A 67 -3.55 -12.56 -13.88
N GLY A 68 -4.23 -12.07 -14.92
CA GLY A 68 -5.69 -12.00 -14.97
C GLY A 68 -6.28 -11.34 -13.72
N PHE A 69 -5.82 -10.13 -13.40
CA PHE A 69 -6.22 -9.43 -12.18
C PHE A 69 -7.74 -9.40 -12.02
N GLY A 70 -8.20 -9.95 -10.90
CA GLY A 70 -9.61 -10.07 -10.57
C GLY A 70 -9.86 -9.84 -9.07
N PRO A 71 -11.13 -9.74 -8.67
CA PRO A 71 -11.52 -9.44 -7.29
C PRO A 71 -11.13 -10.56 -6.32
N LEU A 72 -10.60 -10.18 -5.13
CA LEU A 72 -10.36 -11.10 -4.01
C LEU A 72 -11.69 -11.45 -3.37
N ARG A 73 -12.18 -12.66 -3.66
CA ARG A 73 -13.35 -13.22 -2.98
C ARG A 73 -12.90 -14.11 -1.84
N SER A 74 -13.37 -13.78 -0.65
CA SER A 74 -13.08 -14.53 0.58
C SER A 74 -13.52 -16.00 0.49
N THR A 75 -14.37 -16.38 -0.45
CA THR A 75 -14.88 -17.76 -0.63
C THR A 75 -13.86 -18.74 -1.22
N THR A 76 -12.83 -18.28 -1.95
CA THR A 76 -11.92 -19.17 -2.71
C THR A 76 -10.55 -19.36 -2.04
N GLU A 77 -10.08 -18.36 -1.29
CA GLU A 77 -8.79 -18.39 -0.55
C GLU A 77 -8.99 -18.27 0.99
N SER A 78 -10.19 -18.66 1.45
CA SER A 78 -10.78 -18.29 2.74
C SER A 78 -9.86 -18.58 3.93
N GLU A 79 -9.30 -19.79 4.03
CA GLU A 79 -8.54 -20.18 5.21
C GLU A 79 -7.19 -19.48 5.34
N ARG A 80 -6.54 -19.18 4.22
CA ARG A 80 -5.22 -18.52 4.22
C ARG A 80 -5.35 -17.06 4.61
N VAL A 81 -6.30 -16.36 4.01
CA VAL A 81 -6.64 -14.99 4.38
C VAL A 81 -7.10 -14.94 5.84
N ARG A 82 -7.97 -15.88 6.26
CA ARG A 82 -8.40 -16.03 7.66
C ARG A 82 -7.23 -16.20 8.61
N ARG A 83 -6.27 -17.08 8.31
CA ARG A 83 -5.07 -17.28 9.16
C ARG A 83 -4.20 -16.04 9.21
N LEU A 84 -3.99 -15.36 8.08
CA LEU A 84 -3.17 -14.17 7.99
C LEU A 84 -3.76 -13.00 8.79
N ILE A 85 -5.09 -12.83 8.74
CA ILE A 85 -5.82 -11.70 9.33
C ILE A 85 -6.32 -11.99 10.75
N ARG A 86 -6.25 -13.23 11.23
CA ARG A 86 -6.80 -13.64 12.54
C ARG A 86 -6.36 -12.70 13.67
N GLY A 87 -7.33 -12.04 14.29
CA GLY A 87 -7.13 -11.10 15.40
C GLY A 87 -6.32 -9.84 15.05
N ARG A 88 -5.97 -9.62 13.77
CA ARG A 88 -5.13 -8.51 13.34
C ARG A 88 -5.88 -7.20 13.31
N ARG A 89 -5.18 -6.14 13.65
CA ARG A 89 -5.65 -4.75 13.61
C ARG A 89 -4.99 -4.06 12.42
N VAL A 90 -5.80 -3.57 11.50
CA VAL A 90 -5.32 -2.96 10.26
C VAL A 90 -5.79 -1.50 10.21
N ALA A 91 -4.86 -0.58 9.97
CA ALA A 91 -5.15 0.85 9.86
C ALA A 91 -4.81 1.35 8.45
N PHE A 92 -5.79 1.95 7.79
CA PHE A 92 -5.61 2.77 6.60
C PHE A 92 -5.77 4.23 6.98
N VAL A 93 -4.85 5.10 6.57
CA VAL A 93 -4.87 6.51 6.94
C VAL A 93 -4.55 7.34 5.70
N GLY A 94 -5.36 8.34 5.38
CA GLY A 94 -5.02 9.19 4.25
C GLY A 94 -6.17 9.81 3.49
N ASP A 95 -5.89 10.02 2.20
CA ASP A 95 -6.81 10.60 1.22
C ASP A 95 -7.66 9.52 0.50
N SER A 96 -8.23 9.88 -0.66
CA SER A 96 -9.10 8.99 -1.45
C SER A 96 -8.38 7.75 -1.97
N VAL A 97 -7.04 7.76 -2.10
CA VAL A 97 -6.26 6.57 -2.48
C VAL A 97 -6.26 5.55 -1.35
N ALA A 98 -5.96 6.00 -0.13
CA ALA A 98 -6.02 5.14 1.05
C ALA A 98 -7.44 4.58 1.27
N ARG A 99 -8.48 5.39 1.01
CA ARG A 99 -9.88 4.94 1.09
C ARG A 99 -10.21 3.87 0.04
N GLY A 100 -9.73 4.02 -1.20
CA GLY A 100 -9.90 3.02 -2.25
C GLY A 100 -9.21 1.70 -1.90
N ALA A 101 -7.98 1.77 -1.40
CA ALA A 101 -7.23 0.60 -0.93
C ALA A 101 -7.91 -0.08 0.27
N TYR A 102 -8.44 0.71 1.21
CA TYR A 102 -9.24 0.21 2.32
C TYR A 102 -10.47 -0.58 1.85
N ALA A 103 -11.23 -0.02 0.90
CA ALA A 103 -12.42 -0.67 0.34
C ALA A 103 -12.07 -2.06 -0.23
N ALA A 104 -11.02 -2.12 -1.06
CA ALA A 104 -10.58 -3.38 -1.67
C ALA A 104 -10.07 -4.38 -0.62
N PHE A 105 -9.32 -3.92 0.38
CA PHE A 105 -8.85 -4.76 1.47
C PHE A 105 -10.00 -5.35 2.29
N VAL A 106 -11.00 -4.53 2.64
CA VAL A 106 -12.20 -4.98 3.38
C VAL A 106 -12.98 -6.00 2.57
N ARG A 107 -13.24 -5.76 1.27
CA ARG A 107 -13.90 -6.75 0.40
C ARG A 107 -13.15 -8.08 0.36
N ALA A 108 -11.83 -8.03 0.30
CA ALA A 108 -10.97 -9.20 0.24
C ALA A 108 -10.93 -10.02 1.53
N THR A 109 -11.14 -9.36 2.68
CA THR A 109 -10.84 -9.92 4.01
C THR A 109 -12.03 -9.96 4.95
N SER A 110 -13.24 -9.62 4.49
CA SER A 110 -14.48 -9.72 5.26
C SER A 110 -15.22 -11.03 5.00
N GLU A 111 -16.12 -11.39 5.92
CA GLU A 111 -17.04 -12.49 5.69
C GLU A 111 -17.91 -12.21 4.43
N PRO A 112 -18.31 -13.23 3.66
CA PRO A 112 -19.11 -13.03 2.45
C PRO A 112 -20.42 -12.25 2.64
N TRP A 113 -20.96 -12.28 3.86
CA TRP A 113 -22.18 -11.57 4.28
C TRP A 113 -21.92 -10.30 5.08
N GLY A 114 -20.65 -9.92 5.29
CA GLY A 114 -20.30 -8.68 5.96
C GLY A 114 -20.67 -7.47 5.12
N ASP A 115 -21.13 -6.39 5.76
CA ASP A 115 -21.17 -5.10 5.10
C ASP A 115 -19.74 -4.65 4.80
N VAL A 116 -19.50 -4.29 3.55
CA VAL A 116 -18.22 -3.79 3.03
C VAL A 116 -18.41 -2.45 2.32
N SER A 117 -19.59 -1.83 2.49
CA SER A 117 -19.98 -0.62 1.80
C SER A 117 -19.32 0.61 2.43
N LEU A 118 -18.83 1.50 1.57
CA LEU A 118 -18.41 2.85 1.96
C LEU A 118 -19.44 3.85 1.47
N LYS A 119 -20.71 3.61 1.83
CA LYS A 119 -21.85 4.44 1.43
C LYS A 119 -22.56 4.93 2.68
N THR A 120 -23.00 6.17 2.60
CA THR A 120 -23.89 6.79 3.57
C THR A 120 -25.12 7.30 2.83
N ASP A 121 -26.23 7.48 3.54
CA ASP A 121 -27.48 7.94 2.95
C ASP A 121 -27.37 9.35 2.35
N ASP A 122 -26.47 10.18 2.89
CA ASP A 122 -26.18 11.55 2.43
C ASP A 122 -25.05 11.62 1.38
N GLY A 123 -24.40 10.49 1.04
CA GLY A 123 -23.28 10.43 0.11
C GLY A 123 -21.94 10.96 0.66
N GLU A 124 -21.86 11.29 1.96
CA GLU A 124 -20.64 11.70 2.64
C GLU A 124 -19.56 10.60 2.58
N LYS A 125 -18.38 10.97 2.06
CA LYS A 125 -17.28 10.05 1.77
C LYS A 125 -15.97 10.40 2.48
N HIS A 126 -15.84 11.60 3.02
CA HIS A 126 -14.68 12.13 3.72
C HIS A 126 -14.83 11.92 5.23
N ARG A 127 -14.95 10.66 5.62
CA ARG A 127 -15.19 10.24 7.00
C ARG A 127 -14.38 9.00 7.36
N ASP A 128 -14.33 8.73 8.65
CA ASP A 128 -13.73 7.52 9.18
C ASP A 128 -14.67 6.32 8.99
N TRP A 129 -14.06 5.15 8.79
CA TRP A 129 -14.75 3.88 8.60
C TRP A 129 -14.13 2.78 9.49
N THR A 130 -14.95 1.81 9.85
CA THR A 130 -14.51 0.61 10.57
C THR A 130 -15.28 -0.58 10.04
N HIS A 131 -14.57 -1.68 9.78
CA HIS A 131 -15.15 -2.95 9.39
C HIS A 131 -14.53 -4.09 10.19
N ASN A 132 -15.38 -5.05 10.57
CA ASN A 132 -14.93 -6.34 11.09
C ASN A 132 -14.47 -7.18 9.90
N LEU A 133 -13.34 -7.86 10.08
CA LEU A 133 -12.79 -8.78 9.10
C LEU A 133 -13.10 -10.21 9.54
N VAL A 134 -12.75 -11.18 8.69
CA VAL A 134 -12.78 -12.59 9.08
C VAL A 134 -11.88 -12.87 10.29
N ALA A 135 -12.22 -13.91 11.05
CA ALA A 135 -11.41 -14.42 12.16
C ALA A 135 -11.03 -13.34 13.20
N ASP A 136 -12.00 -12.51 13.58
CA ASP A 136 -11.89 -11.44 14.60
C ASP A 136 -10.88 -10.33 14.26
N GLY A 137 -10.43 -10.25 13.01
CA GLY A 137 -9.65 -9.12 12.53
C GLY A 137 -10.51 -7.84 12.45
N ARG A 138 -9.87 -6.68 12.41
CA ARG A 138 -10.56 -5.39 12.26
C ARG A 138 -9.74 -4.43 11.40
N ALA A 139 -10.41 -3.77 10.47
CA ALA A 139 -9.80 -2.71 9.66
C ALA A 139 -10.47 -1.35 9.91
N THR A 140 -9.66 -0.32 10.10
CA THR A 140 -10.11 1.06 10.20
C THR A 140 -9.58 1.89 9.03
N PHE A 141 -10.37 2.86 8.59
CA PHE A 141 -9.90 3.95 7.75
C PHE A 141 -10.10 5.26 8.49
N THR A 142 -9.06 6.09 8.53
CA THR A 142 -9.14 7.47 9.04
C THR A 142 -8.94 8.46 7.90
N TRP A 143 -9.90 9.35 7.70
CA TRP A 143 -9.80 10.43 6.73
C TRP A 143 -8.79 11.48 7.22
N ALA A 144 -7.56 11.36 6.75
CA ALA A 144 -6.44 12.21 7.13
C ALA A 144 -5.60 12.55 5.88
N PRO A 145 -6.17 13.30 4.94
CA PRO A 145 -5.62 13.49 3.60
C PRO A 145 -4.31 14.30 3.54
N TYR A 146 -4.04 15.15 4.53
CA TYR A 146 -2.75 15.85 4.69
C TYR A 146 -1.79 15.04 5.56
N ALA A 147 -0.49 15.09 5.26
CA ALA A 147 0.53 14.24 5.89
C ALA A 147 0.69 14.50 7.38
N GLU A 148 0.49 15.74 7.84
CA GLU A 148 0.49 16.07 9.27
C GLU A 148 -0.74 15.48 9.99
N ASN A 149 -1.92 15.56 9.39
CA ASN A 149 -3.11 14.89 9.92
C ASN A 149 -2.93 13.37 9.93
N ALA A 150 -2.29 12.80 8.90
CA ALA A 150 -1.98 11.38 8.86
C ALA A 150 -1.04 10.98 10.00
N ALA A 151 -0.02 11.80 10.30
CA ALA A 151 0.87 11.58 11.45
C ALA A 151 0.10 11.61 12.78
N ALA A 152 -0.77 12.59 12.98
CA ALA A 152 -1.61 12.70 14.18
C ALA A 152 -2.59 11.52 14.31
N ALA A 153 -3.18 11.05 13.20
CA ALA A 153 -4.06 9.88 13.21
C ALA A 153 -3.35 8.60 13.70
N LEU A 154 -2.04 8.48 13.44
CA LEU A 154 -1.23 7.37 13.94
C LEU A 154 -0.99 7.40 15.45
N ASP A 155 -1.22 8.53 16.14
CA ASP A 155 -1.17 8.57 17.61
C ASP A 155 -2.30 7.76 18.26
N SER A 156 -3.47 7.81 17.64
CA SER A 156 -4.67 7.11 18.13
C SER A 156 -4.73 5.63 17.72
N SER A 157 -4.18 5.29 16.55
CA SER A 157 -4.37 3.98 15.91
C SER A 157 -3.06 3.19 15.77
N GLY A 158 -1.93 3.87 15.60
CA GLY A 158 -0.68 3.28 15.13
C GLY A 158 -0.01 2.32 16.12
N LEU A 159 -0.19 2.53 17.44
CA LEU A 159 0.38 1.63 18.45
C LEU A 159 -0.35 0.29 18.57
N SER A 160 -1.60 0.22 18.09
CA SER A 160 -2.43 -0.99 18.19
C SER A 160 -2.54 -1.77 16.89
N ALA A 161 -2.11 -1.19 15.77
CA ALA A 161 -2.19 -1.79 14.44
C ALA A 161 -1.02 -2.77 14.20
N ASP A 162 -1.30 -3.88 13.51
CA ASP A 162 -0.31 -4.81 12.96
C ASP A 162 0.11 -4.41 11.54
N LEU A 163 -0.79 -3.75 10.80
CA LEU A 163 -0.58 -3.22 9.45
C LEU A 163 -1.03 -1.76 9.42
N ILE A 164 -0.17 -0.89 8.90
CA ILE A 164 -0.44 0.53 8.66
C ILE A 164 -0.22 0.82 7.17
N VAL A 165 -1.28 1.24 6.48
CA VAL A 165 -1.25 1.67 5.08
C VAL A 165 -1.55 3.15 5.00
N VAL A 166 -0.67 3.94 4.41
CA VAL A 166 -0.83 5.40 4.32
C VAL A 166 -0.75 5.89 2.89
N SER A 167 -1.60 6.86 2.54
CA SER A 167 -1.45 7.67 1.34
C SER A 167 -1.76 9.13 1.64
N SER A 168 -0.84 10.02 1.28
CA SER A 168 -1.06 11.47 1.37
C SER A 168 -0.28 12.19 0.28
N ALA A 169 -0.98 12.52 -0.80
CA ALA A 169 -0.39 13.27 -1.90
C ALA A 169 -1.43 14.11 -2.64
N LEU A 170 -2.60 13.55 -2.96
CA LEU A 170 -3.52 14.17 -3.91
C LEU A 170 -4.10 15.48 -3.38
N TRP A 171 -4.47 15.52 -2.10
CA TRP A 171 -4.99 16.73 -1.46
C TRP A 171 -3.94 17.82 -1.34
N HIS A 172 -2.70 17.47 -1.02
CA HIS A 172 -1.59 18.41 -1.04
C HIS A 172 -1.38 18.99 -2.44
N ILE A 173 -1.34 18.16 -3.48
CA ILE A 173 -1.16 18.61 -4.86
C ILE A 173 -2.31 19.55 -5.28
N LEU A 174 -3.54 19.22 -4.92
CA LEU A 174 -4.73 19.95 -5.32
C LEU A 174 -4.89 21.28 -4.57
N HIS A 175 -4.67 21.28 -3.25
CA HIS A 175 -5.04 22.39 -2.38
C HIS A 175 -3.86 23.24 -1.90
N ASP A 176 -2.66 22.69 -1.81
CA ASP A 176 -1.52 23.48 -1.37
C ASP A 176 -0.93 24.30 -2.52
N ASP A 177 -0.51 25.53 -2.20
CA ASP A 177 0.33 26.35 -3.06
C ASP A 177 1.83 26.18 -2.75
N SER A 178 2.17 25.30 -1.80
CA SER A 178 3.50 25.23 -1.21
C SER A 178 4.04 23.79 -1.10
N VAL A 179 4.97 23.48 -2.00
CA VAL A 179 5.75 22.24 -1.98
C VAL A 179 6.62 22.13 -0.71
N SER A 180 7.01 23.26 -0.11
CA SER A 180 7.77 23.27 1.15
C SER A 180 6.90 22.88 2.35
N THR A 181 5.62 23.27 2.36
CA THR A 181 4.64 22.82 3.36
C THR A 181 4.51 21.32 3.31
N TYR A 182 4.29 20.74 2.13
CA TYR A 182 4.25 19.29 1.96
C TYR A 182 5.53 18.61 2.46
N ARG A 183 6.71 19.14 2.11
CA ARG A 183 7.99 18.59 2.59
C ARG A 183 8.06 18.54 4.11
N ASN A 184 7.65 19.61 4.79
CA ASN A 184 7.70 19.68 6.25
C ASN A 184 6.73 18.69 6.89
N GLN A 185 5.49 18.59 6.39
CA GLN A 185 4.53 17.61 6.90
C GLN A 185 4.97 16.16 6.63
N MET A 186 5.61 15.89 5.49
CA MET A 186 6.17 14.57 5.19
C MET A 186 7.36 14.21 6.11
N LYS A 187 8.11 15.20 6.62
CA LYS A 187 9.13 14.94 7.67
C LYS A 187 8.47 14.50 8.97
N ILE A 188 7.41 15.20 9.39
CA ILE A 188 6.64 14.87 10.61
C ILE A 188 6.09 13.43 10.50
N LEU A 189 5.46 13.09 9.36
CA LEU A 189 4.97 11.74 9.12
C LEU A 189 6.10 10.69 9.13
N GLY A 190 7.21 10.98 8.45
CA GLY A 190 8.36 10.08 8.40
C GLY A 190 9.06 9.89 9.75
N GLU A 191 9.09 10.91 10.60
CA GLU A 191 9.54 10.82 12.00
C GLU A 191 8.60 9.94 12.81
N ARG A 192 7.30 10.22 12.75
CA ARG A 192 6.32 9.50 13.56
C ARG A 192 6.28 8.00 13.24
N VAL A 193 6.31 7.67 11.96
CA VAL A 193 6.29 6.27 11.52
C VAL A 193 7.56 5.53 11.93
N ARG A 194 8.72 6.19 11.93
CA ARG A 194 9.96 5.59 12.46
C ARG A 194 9.90 5.38 13.97
N GLU A 195 9.29 6.28 14.74
CA GLU A 195 9.08 6.07 16.18
C GLU A 195 8.22 4.84 16.45
N ILE A 196 7.11 4.69 15.74
CA ILE A 196 6.23 3.52 15.87
C ILE A 196 6.99 2.26 15.45
N ALA A 197 7.70 2.28 14.32
CA ALA A 197 8.47 1.13 13.85
C ALA A 197 9.58 0.71 14.84
N ASN A 198 10.21 1.67 15.53
CA ASN A 198 11.20 1.38 16.57
C ASN A 198 10.55 0.76 17.83
N ALA A 199 9.36 1.22 18.21
CA ALA A 199 8.62 0.69 19.35
C ALA A 199 7.94 -0.66 19.06
N ARG A 200 7.54 -0.87 17.80
CA ARG A 200 6.75 -2.01 17.31
C ARG A 200 7.35 -2.54 16.01
N PRO A 201 8.48 -3.28 16.07
CA PRO A 201 9.20 -3.73 14.87
C PRO A 201 8.41 -4.76 14.05
N ASP A 202 7.38 -5.38 14.62
CA ASP A 202 6.50 -6.35 13.99
C ASP A 202 5.47 -5.74 13.03
N VAL A 203 5.25 -4.42 13.10
CA VAL A 203 4.27 -3.72 12.28
C VAL A 203 4.71 -3.65 10.82
N VAL A 204 3.76 -3.88 9.92
CA VAL A 204 3.96 -3.73 8.47
C VAL A 204 3.53 -2.33 8.08
N PHE A 205 4.43 -1.57 7.46
CA PHE A 205 4.18 -0.22 6.99
C PHE A 205 4.16 -0.20 5.46
N VAL A 206 3.03 0.20 4.87
CA VAL A 206 2.89 0.38 3.41
C VAL A 206 2.57 1.82 3.06
N TRP A 207 3.33 2.41 2.14
CA TRP A 207 3.03 3.72 1.55
C TRP A 207 2.45 3.54 0.14
N LEU A 208 1.33 4.20 -0.14
CA LEU A 208 0.75 4.31 -1.48
C LEU A 208 1.04 5.71 -2.02
N ASP A 209 1.76 5.77 -3.15
CA ASP A 209 1.95 7.02 -3.88
C ASP A 209 0.68 7.42 -4.66
N ALA A 210 0.72 8.61 -5.27
CA ALA A 210 -0.39 9.08 -6.09
C ALA A 210 -0.54 8.20 -7.34
N PRO A 211 -1.76 7.99 -7.85
CA PRO A 211 -1.96 7.33 -9.14
C PRO A 211 -1.43 8.19 -10.30
N HIS A 212 -1.25 7.56 -11.44
CA HIS A 212 -1.05 8.23 -12.72
C HIS A 212 -2.28 9.10 -13.03
N VAL A 213 -2.04 10.39 -13.21
CA VAL A 213 -3.10 11.35 -13.56
C VAL A 213 -3.33 11.35 -15.07
N VAL A 214 -4.58 11.08 -15.47
CA VAL A 214 -5.00 11.11 -16.88
C VAL A 214 -5.56 12.49 -17.21
N ALA A 215 -4.69 13.36 -17.74
CA ALA A 215 -5.01 14.78 -17.97
C ALA A 215 -6.25 14.99 -18.85
N SER A 216 -6.47 14.12 -19.84
CA SER A 216 -7.62 14.16 -20.76
C SER A 216 -8.96 13.95 -20.06
N LYS A 217 -8.97 13.35 -18.86
CA LYS A 217 -10.18 13.06 -18.07
C LYS A 217 -10.44 14.09 -16.96
N LEU A 218 -9.51 15.03 -16.72
CA LEU A 218 -9.72 16.09 -15.74
C LEU A 218 -10.75 17.08 -16.27
N VAL A 219 -11.87 17.24 -15.56
CA VAL A 219 -12.93 18.19 -15.93
C VAL A 219 -12.77 19.53 -15.21
N ALA A 220 -12.51 19.49 -13.90
CA ALA A 220 -12.44 20.69 -13.07
C ALA A 220 -11.15 21.50 -13.36
N GLU A 221 -11.28 22.82 -13.41
CA GLU A 221 -10.20 23.74 -13.80
C GLU A 221 -9.05 23.74 -12.78
N ASP A 222 -9.37 23.73 -11.50
CA ASP A 222 -8.41 23.62 -10.40
C ASP A 222 -7.57 22.34 -10.52
N LYS A 223 -8.21 21.20 -10.80
CA LYS A 223 -7.54 19.93 -11.04
C LYS A 223 -6.60 20.02 -12.25
N ARG A 224 -7.04 20.60 -13.37
CA ARG A 224 -6.18 20.78 -14.58
C ARG A 224 -4.97 21.65 -14.29
N ARG A 225 -5.14 22.72 -13.52
CA ARG A 225 -4.07 23.65 -13.14
C ARG A 225 -3.07 23.01 -12.17
N LYS A 226 -3.55 22.16 -11.26
CA LYS A 226 -2.75 21.59 -10.16
C LYS A 226 -2.11 20.25 -10.50
N PHE A 227 -2.80 19.36 -11.20
CA PHE A 227 -2.28 18.03 -11.56
C PHE A 227 -1.49 18.04 -12.87
N THR A 228 -0.57 18.99 -13.03
CA THR A 228 0.37 18.98 -14.15
C THR A 228 1.50 17.99 -13.87
N LYS A 229 2.11 17.46 -14.95
CA LYS A 229 3.27 16.55 -14.86
C LYS A 229 4.39 17.15 -13.99
N ASP A 230 4.69 18.43 -14.19
CA ASP A 230 5.74 19.12 -13.44
C ASP A 230 5.40 19.29 -11.97
N ASN A 231 4.13 19.57 -11.64
CA ASN A 231 3.74 19.69 -10.25
C ASN A 231 3.77 18.31 -9.56
N LEU A 232 3.20 17.27 -10.17
CA LEU A 232 3.26 15.90 -9.68
C LEU A 232 4.70 15.45 -9.39
N ALA A 233 5.64 15.75 -10.30
CA ALA A 233 7.05 15.42 -10.12
C ALA A 233 7.68 16.09 -8.88
N LYS A 234 7.28 17.32 -8.54
CA LYS A 234 7.77 18.03 -7.33
C LYS A 234 7.34 17.31 -6.05
N TYR A 235 6.08 16.87 -5.97
CA TYR A 235 5.58 16.12 -4.82
C TYR A 235 6.19 14.71 -4.74
N ALA A 236 6.32 14.01 -5.87
CA ALA A 236 6.99 12.71 -5.94
C ALA A 236 8.45 12.79 -5.48
N ALA A 237 9.18 13.86 -5.81
CA ALA A 237 10.55 14.07 -5.35
C ALA A 237 10.66 14.15 -3.82
N ILE A 238 9.65 14.69 -3.13
CA ILE A 238 9.60 14.75 -1.65
C ILE A 238 9.34 13.37 -1.05
N GLN A 239 8.44 12.59 -1.64
CA GLN A 239 8.17 11.22 -1.20
C GLN A 239 9.41 10.32 -1.33
N ASN A 240 10.25 10.61 -2.33
CA ASN A 240 11.51 9.90 -2.59
C ASN A 240 12.71 10.41 -1.77
N ASP A 241 12.57 11.48 -0.98
CA ASP A 241 13.69 12.12 -0.27
C ASP A 241 14.21 11.27 0.90
N GLN A 242 15.18 10.42 0.61
CA GLN A 242 15.85 9.55 1.59
C GLN A 242 16.70 10.28 2.63
N LYS A 243 16.91 11.60 2.49
CA LYS A 243 17.73 12.39 3.41
C LYS A 243 16.88 13.15 4.41
N SER A 244 15.84 13.83 3.91
CA SER A 244 15.04 14.75 4.71
C SER A 244 13.79 14.07 5.28
N THR A 245 12.93 13.52 4.42
CA THR A 245 11.65 12.96 4.87
C THR A 245 11.85 11.58 5.49
N LYS A 246 12.76 10.77 4.93
CA LYS A 246 13.05 9.40 5.40
C LYS A 246 11.75 8.61 5.60
N LEU A 247 10.83 8.76 4.65
CA LEU A 247 9.50 8.17 4.70
C LEU A 247 9.54 6.69 4.35
N VAL A 248 10.10 6.40 3.18
CA VAL A 248 10.17 5.05 2.60
C VAL A 248 11.54 4.43 2.82
N GLN A 249 11.58 3.10 2.88
CA GLN A 249 12.81 2.31 2.97
C GLN A 249 13.77 2.65 1.81
N PRO A 250 15.10 2.56 2.02
CA PRO A 250 15.78 2.07 3.22
C PRO A 250 15.94 3.09 4.36
N ALA A 251 15.70 4.39 4.15
CA ALA A 251 15.88 5.40 5.20
C ALA A 251 14.67 5.51 6.16
N GLY A 252 13.48 5.15 5.69
CA GLY A 252 12.24 5.10 6.46
C GLY A 252 11.75 3.69 6.76
N ALA A 253 10.53 3.59 7.29
CA ALA A 253 9.92 2.30 7.62
C ALA A 253 8.96 1.78 6.53
N PHE A 254 8.35 2.67 5.74
CA PHE A 254 7.39 2.27 4.72
C PHE A 254 8.03 1.50 3.57
N VAL A 255 7.42 0.37 3.19
CA VAL A 255 7.59 -0.20 1.86
C VAL A 255 6.62 0.53 0.92
N ARG A 256 7.10 1.05 -0.22
CA ARG A 256 6.21 1.70 -1.19
C ARG A 256 5.54 0.67 -2.08
N ALA A 257 4.20 0.62 -2.08
CA ALA A 257 3.43 -0.01 -3.14
C ALA A 257 3.08 1.05 -4.20
N ARG A 258 3.71 0.94 -5.36
CA ARG A 258 3.78 2.01 -6.36
C ARG A 258 2.52 2.07 -7.23
N LEU A 259 1.46 2.65 -6.69
CA LEU A 259 0.18 2.90 -7.37
C LEU A 259 0.38 3.60 -8.71
N THR A 260 1.29 4.58 -8.79
CA THR A 260 1.62 5.23 -10.08
C THR A 260 1.91 4.18 -11.16
N GLY A 261 2.77 3.21 -10.86
CA GLY A 261 3.17 2.16 -11.80
C GLY A 261 2.03 1.18 -12.14
N ILE A 262 1.17 0.86 -11.17
CA ILE A 262 -0.02 0.03 -11.39
C ILE A 262 -0.94 0.72 -12.40
N THR A 263 -1.22 2.00 -12.19
CA THR A 263 -2.11 2.77 -13.06
C THR A 263 -1.51 3.08 -14.42
N GLU A 264 -0.19 3.28 -14.53
CA GLU A 264 0.52 3.42 -15.81
C GLU A 264 0.40 2.14 -16.64
N ALA A 265 0.62 0.97 -16.01
CA ALA A 265 0.50 -0.32 -16.69
C ALA A 265 -0.94 -0.64 -17.11
N CYS A 266 -1.93 -0.20 -16.32
CA CYS A 266 -3.35 -0.37 -16.62
C CYS A 266 -3.83 0.56 -17.75
N GLY A 267 -3.19 1.73 -17.89
CA GLY A 267 -3.52 2.73 -18.89
C GLY A 267 -4.76 3.57 -18.55
N ASP A 268 -5.07 4.52 -19.43
CA ASP A 268 -6.09 5.55 -19.20
C ASP A 268 -7.49 5.00 -18.91
N ALA A 269 -7.81 3.81 -19.42
CA ALA A 269 -9.09 3.13 -19.19
C ALA A 269 -9.34 2.85 -17.70
N CYS A 270 -8.28 2.71 -16.91
CA CYS A 270 -8.36 2.44 -15.48
C CYS A 270 -8.53 3.70 -14.62
N SER A 271 -8.63 4.88 -15.24
CA SER A 271 -8.97 6.13 -14.57
C SER A 271 -10.46 6.46 -14.74
N VAL A 272 -11.13 6.80 -13.64
CA VAL A 272 -12.55 7.19 -13.63
C VAL A 272 -12.71 8.67 -14.03
N ASP A 273 -11.97 9.56 -13.36
CA ASP A 273 -12.12 11.03 -13.49
C ASP A 273 -10.79 11.77 -13.72
N GLY A 274 -9.76 11.05 -14.14
CA GLY A 274 -8.40 11.57 -14.29
C GLY A 274 -7.56 11.51 -13.02
N VAL A 275 -8.14 11.22 -11.85
CA VAL A 275 -7.43 11.10 -10.57
C VAL A 275 -7.73 9.77 -9.89
N HIS A 276 -9.00 9.40 -9.78
CA HIS A 276 -9.43 8.18 -9.12
C HIS A 276 -9.34 6.98 -10.06
N SER A 277 -8.94 5.84 -9.51
CA SER A 277 -8.82 4.59 -10.27
C SER A 277 -10.10 3.76 -10.20
N VAL A 278 -10.30 2.90 -11.20
CA VAL A 278 -11.33 1.86 -11.17
C VAL A 278 -11.04 0.82 -10.09
N GLU A 279 -12.06 0.04 -9.73
CA GLU A 279 -12.02 -0.94 -8.64
C GLU A 279 -10.85 -1.94 -8.73
N VAL A 280 -10.58 -2.46 -9.94
CA VAL A 280 -9.55 -3.49 -10.14
C VAL A 280 -8.15 -3.01 -9.75
N VAL A 281 -7.84 -1.72 -9.89
CA VAL A 281 -6.55 -1.16 -9.46
C VAL A 281 -6.36 -1.31 -7.94
N TYR A 282 -7.42 -1.06 -7.18
CA TYR A 282 -7.35 -1.20 -5.72
C TYR A 282 -7.36 -2.67 -5.28
N ASP A 283 -7.98 -3.57 -6.04
CA ASP A 283 -7.86 -5.02 -5.79
C ASP A 283 -6.39 -5.49 -5.93
N VAL A 284 -5.67 -4.98 -6.93
CA VAL A 284 -4.22 -5.21 -7.05
C VAL A 284 -3.47 -4.68 -5.83
N VAL A 285 -3.79 -3.47 -5.37
CA VAL A 285 -3.19 -2.90 -4.15
C VAL A 285 -3.45 -3.80 -2.93
N ALA A 286 -4.67 -4.31 -2.75
CA ALA A 286 -4.99 -5.22 -1.65
C ALA A 286 -4.16 -6.50 -1.70
N GLN A 287 -3.95 -7.08 -2.89
CA GLN A 287 -3.08 -8.25 -3.07
C GLN A 287 -1.63 -7.97 -2.65
N ILE A 288 -1.09 -6.81 -3.05
CA ILE A 288 0.27 -6.38 -2.69
C ILE A 288 0.41 -6.27 -1.18
N VAL A 289 -0.53 -5.57 -0.54
CA VAL A 289 -0.54 -5.36 0.91
C VAL A 289 -0.59 -6.70 1.65
N LEU A 290 -1.47 -7.62 1.24
CA LEU A 290 -1.57 -8.96 1.86
C LEU A 290 -0.28 -9.78 1.67
N ASN A 291 0.37 -9.67 0.51
CA ASN A 291 1.65 -10.33 0.27
C ASN A 291 2.77 -9.79 1.16
N LEU A 292 2.81 -8.47 1.38
CA LEU A 292 3.75 -7.84 2.33
C LEU A 292 3.49 -8.32 3.76
N CYS A 293 2.22 -8.41 4.18
CA CYS A 293 1.84 -8.92 5.49
C CYS A 293 2.31 -10.36 5.69
N ARG A 294 2.07 -11.23 4.71
CA ARG A 294 2.49 -12.63 4.73
C ARG A 294 4.01 -12.81 4.80
N ALA A 295 4.76 -11.89 4.21
CA ALA A 295 6.22 -11.92 4.30
C ALA A 295 6.71 -11.59 5.73
N ARG A 296 5.97 -10.74 6.47
CA ARG A 296 6.38 -10.24 7.78
C ARG A 296 5.83 -11.03 8.97
N TRP A 297 4.55 -11.40 8.96
CA TRP A 297 3.81 -11.96 10.10
C TRP A 297 3.98 -13.48 10.30
N ARG A 298 5.09 -14.07 9.85
CA ARG A 298 5.34 -15.51 10.00
C ARG A 298 5.63 -15.92 11.43
#